data_AF-A0A246U9V7-F1
#
_entry.id   AF-A0A246U9V7-F1
#
_cell.length_a   1.000
_cell.length_b   1.000
_cell.length_c   1.000
_cell.angle_alpha   90.00
_cell.angle_beta   90.00
_cell.angle_gamma   90.00
#
_symmetry.space_group_name_H-M   'P 1'
#
loop_
_entity.id
_entity.type
_entity.pdbx_description
1 polymer ?
#
loop_
_entity_poly.entity_id
_entity_poly.type
_entity_poly.pdbx_seq_one_letter_code
_entity_poly.pdbx_strand_id
1 'polypeptide(L)'
;MPRPTSEVETARLEARVPVNVYEQMQRAARLRGMTLTGYLIATAGEDARRTVEEADVLRLAAEDQVRFAKALIDPPAPNARLARAAKRHADLIAPR
;
A
#
# COMPACT_ATOMS: atom_id res chain seq x y z
N MET A 1 19.13 -31.34 -6.89
CA MET A 1 19.69 -30.04 -6.50
C MET A 1 18.81 -28.94 -7.09
N PRO A 2 17.97 -28.22 -6.32
CA PRO A 2 17.27 -27.06 -6.87
C PRO A 2 18.25 -25.89 -7.01
N ARG A 3 18.19 -25.20 -8.16
CA ARG A 3 19.07 -24.06 -8.52
C ARG A 3 18.93 -22.90 -7.53
N PRO A 4 20.02 -22.25 -7.14
CA PRO A 4 19.97 -20.94 -6.52
C PRO A 4 20.03 -19.87 -7.61
N THR A 5 18.94 -19.14 -7.84
CA THR A 5 18.97 -17.78 -8.42
C THR A 5 17.59 -17.18 -8.31
N SER A 6 17.37 -16.33 -7.30
CA SER A 6 16.43 -15.22 -7.48
C SER A 6 17.09 -14.26 -8.48
N GLU A 7 16.92 -14.52 -9.77
CA GLU A 7 17.08 -13.46 -10.76
C GLU A 7 16.13 -12.33 -10.35
N VAL A 8 16.65 -11.12 -10.18
CA VAL A 8 15.81 -9.95 -9.94
C VAL A 8 14.97 -9.77 -11.20
N GLU A 9 13.69 -10.17 -11.12
CA GLU A 9 12.74 -9.95 -12.21
C GLU A 9 12.64 -8.44 -12.48
N THR A 10 13.03 -8.03 -13.67
CA THR A 10 12.97 -6.62 -14.09
C THR A 10 11.74 -6.40 -14.95
N ALA A 11 11.00 -5.33 -14.67
CA ALA A 11 9.88 -4.88 -15.48
C ALA A 11 10.26 -3.60 -16.25
N ARG A 12 9.74 -3.45 -17.47
CA ARG A 12 10.02 -2.27 -18.30
C ARG A 12 8.92 -1.23 -18.15
N LEU A 13 9.32 0.00 -17.83
CA LEU A 13 8.43 1.16 -17.79
C LEU A 13 8.54 1.93 -19.11
N GLU A 14 7.51 1.85 -19.96
CA GLU A 14 7.42 2.60 -21.21
C GLU A 14 6.34 3.68 -21.11
N ALA A 15 6.72 4.95 -21.36
CA ALA A 15 5.79 6.08 -21.33
C ALA A 15 6.15 7.12 -22.38
N ARG A 16 5.13 7.68 -23.04
CA ARG A 16 5.29 8.87 -23.88
C ARG A 16 5.03 10.10 -23.02
N VAL A 17 6.02 10.99 -22.93
CA VAL A 17 5.93 12.22 -22.16
C VAL A 17 6.05 13.44 -23.10
N PRO A 18 5.30 14.52 -22.83
CA PRO A 18 5.50 15.79 -23.51
C PRO A 18 6.94 16.31 -23.34
N VAL A 19 7.47 17.01 -24.36
CA VAL A 19 8.86 17.48 -24.38
C VAL A 19 9.16 18.41 -23.20
N ASN A 20 8.25 19.33 -22.88
CA ASN A 20 8.41 20.25 -21.75
C ASN A 20 8.53 19.50 -20.41
N VAL A 21 7.78 18.41 -20.23
CA VAL A 21 7.85 17.56 -19.03
C VAL A 21 9.19 16.82 -18.98
N TYR A 22 9.64 16.28 -20.12
CA TYR A 22 10.95 15.63 -20.24
C TYR A 22 12.10 16.57 -19.86
N GLU A 23 12.10 17.80 -20.38
CA GLU A 23 13.14 18.80 -20.07
C GLU A 23 13.16 19.18 -18.59
N GLN A 24 11.98 19.32 -17.99
CA GLN A 24 11.83 19.60 -16.57
C GLN A 24 12.40 18.46 -15.71
N MET A 25 12.06 17.21 -16.04
CA MET A 25 12.60 16.02 -15.36
C MET A 25 14.13 15.93 -15.52
N GLN A 26 14.64 16.21 -16.73
CA GLN A 26 16.07 16.20 -17.00
C GLN A 26 16.82 17.26 -16.20
N ARG A 27 16.22 18.45 -16.00
CA ARG A 27 16.76 19.49 -15.11
C ARG A 27 16.73 19.04 -13.65
N ALA A 28 15.63 18.47 -13.19
CA ALA A 28 15.50 17.97 -11.80
C ALA A 28 16.52 16.87 -11.50
N ALA A 29 16.71 15.92 -12.41
CA ALA A 29 17.72 14.86 -12.28
C ALA A 29 19.14 15.42 -12.16
N ARG A 30 19.50 16.42 -12.99
CA ARG A 30 20.78 17.13 -12.91
C ARG A 30 20.97 17.82 -11.56
N LEU A 31 19.95 18.49 -11.04
CA LEU A 31 20.01 19.14 -9.72
C LEU A 31 20.18 18.15 -8.58
N ARG A 32 19.62 16.94 -8.71
CA ARG A 32 19.83 15.85 -7.73
C ARG A 32 21.13 15.07 -7.95
N GLY A 33 21.94 15.42 -8.95
CA GLY A 33 23.22 14.75 -9.24
C GLY A 33 23.06 13.30 -9.74
N MET A 34 21.94 12.97 -10.39
CA MET A 34 21.64 11.61 -10.86
C MET A 34 21.19 11.59 -12.33
N THR A 35 21.19 10.40 -12.93
CA THR A 35 20.67 10.21 -14.29
C THR A 35 19.16 10.39 -14.31
N LEU A 36 18.58 10.67 -15.48
CA LEU A 36 17.12 10.79 -15.64
C LEU A 36 16.40 9.49 -15.22
N THR A 37 16.94 8.33 -15.63
CA THR A 37 16.40 7.02 -15.23
C THR A 37 16.47 6.83 -13.71
N GLY A 38 17.61 7.16 -13.08
CA GLY A 38 17.76 7.06 -11.62
C GLY A 38 16.78 7.97 -10.89
N TYR A 39 16.59 9.20 -11.39
CA TYR A 39 15.61 10.14 -10.87
C TYR A 39 14.17 9.60 -10.94
N LEU A 40 13.79 9.03 -12.08
CA LEU A 40 12.45 8.47 -12.27
C LEU A 40 12.20 7.27 -11.37
N ILE A 41 13.15 6.32 -11.30
CA ILE A 41 13.03 5.14 -10.44
C ILE A 41 12.90 5.56 -8.97
N ALA A 42 13.77 6.47 -8.51
CA ALA A 42 13.74 6.93 -7.13
C ALA A 42 12.43 7.66 -6.80
N THR A 43 12.00 8.58 -7.66
CA THR A 43 10.79 9.39 -7.41
C THR A 43 9.52 8.54 -7.47
N ALA A 44 9.40 7.65 -8.47
CA ALA A 44 8.24 6.76 -8.58
C ALA A 44 8.21 5.74 -7.45
N GLY A 45 9.37 5.18 -7.04
CA GLY A 45 9.44 4.25 -5.93
C GLY A 45 9.08 4.90 -4.59
N GLU A 46 9.57 6.11 -4.32
CA GLU A 46 9.23 6.87 -3.11
C GLU A 46 7.73 7.19 -3.04
N ASP A 47 7.16 7.68 -4.15
CA ASP A 47 5.75 8.03 -4.25
C ASP A 47 4.84 6.80 -4.13
N ALA A 48 5.19 5.69 -4.80
CA ALA A 48 4.45 4.44 -4.72
C ALA A 48 4.43 3.89 -3.29
N ARG A 49 5.60 3.86 -2.62
CA ARG A 49 5.68 3.41 -1.22
C ARG A 49 4.81 4.27 -0.32
N ARG A 50 4.91 5.60 -0.43
CA ARG A 50 4.09 6.53 0.37
C ARG A 50 2.60 6.30 0.11
N THR A 51 2.20 6.17 -1.15
CA THR A 51 0.78 5.99 -1.52
C THR A 51 0.21 4.69 -0.96
N VAL A 52 0.98 3.58 -1.03
CA VAL A 52 0.57 2.30 -0.45
C VAL A 52 0.49 2.39 1.07
N GLU A 53 1.49 2.97 1.72
CA GLU A 53 1.47 3.17 3.18
C GLU A 53 0.29 4.04 3.62
N GLU A 54 -0.04 5.09 2.89
CA GLU A 54 -1.19 5.95 3.20
C GLU A 54 -2.54 5.22 3.02
N ALA A 55 -2.63 4.29 2.06
CA ALA A 55 -3.83 3.48 1.87
C ALA A 55 -3.98 2.37 2.93
N ASP A 56 -2.87 1.75 3.32
CA ASP A 56 -2.87 0.60 4.23
C ASP A 56 -2.86 1.00 5.72
N VAL A 57 -2.35 2.19 6.06
CA VAL A 57 -2.24 2.65 7.45
C VAL A 57 -3.47 3.45 7.85
N LEU A 58 -4.32 2.84 8.68
CA LEU A 58 -5.43 3.55 9.33
C LEU A 58 -4.92 4.42 10.49
N ARG A 59 -4.78 5.72 10.25
CA ARG A 59 -4.38 6.69 11.29
C ARG A 59 -5.58 7.06 12.17
N LEU A 60 -5.55 6.63 13.43
CA LEU A 60 -6.56 6.95 14.44
C LEU A 60 -6.15 8.17 15.27
N ALA A 61 -7.11 9.00 15.66
CA ALA A 61 -6.92 9.99 16.72
C ALA A 61 -6.57 9.28 18.04
N ALA A 62 -5.87 9.97 18.95
CA ALA A 62 -5.38 9.36 20.19
C ALA A 62 -6.52 8.70 21.02
N GLU A 63 -7.69 9.34 21.08
CA GLU A 63 -8.86 8.78 21.76
C GLU A 63 -9.33 7.45 21.13
N ASP A 64 -9.33 7.37 19.80
CA ASP A 64 -9.74 6.18 19.07
C ASP A 64 -8.68 5.07 19.14
N GLN A 65 -7.39 5.42 19.21
CA GLN A 65 -6.32 4.46 19.48
C GLN A 65 -6.53 3.78 20.83
N VAL A 66 -6.86 4.55 21.88
CA VAL A 66 -7.15 3.99 23.21
C VAL A 66 -8.38 3.09 23.17
N ARG A 67 -9.45 3.49 22.47
CA ARG A 67 -10.66 2.67 22.31
C ARG A 67 -10.36 1.37 21.56
N PHE A 68 -9.60 1.46 20.48
CA PHE A 68 -9.18 0.31 19.68
C PHE A 68 -8.31 -0.67 20.50
N ALA A 69 -7.29 -0.15 21.20
CA ALA A 69 -6.44 -0.95 22.06
C ALA A 69 -7.22 -1.64 23.19
N LYS A 70 -8.15 -0.93 23.84
CA LYS A 70 -9.05 -1.52 24.84
C LYS A 70 -9.88 -2.66 24.27
N ALA A 71 -10.44 -2.48 23.07
CA ALA A 71 -11.23 -3.51 22.41
C ALA A 71 -10.41 -4.75 21.98
N LEU A 72 -9.08 -4.61 21.78
CA LEU A 72 -8.18 -5.74 21.53
C LEU A 72 -7.76 -6.46 22.81
N ILE A 73 -7.48 -5.71 23.89
CA ILE A 73 -7.01 -6.24 25.17
C ILE A 73 -8.15 -6.89 25.95
N ASP A 74 -9.31 -6.25 25.98
CA ASP A 74 -10.53 -6.71 26.66
C ASP A 74 -11.70 -6.67 25.67
N PRO A 75 -11.83 -7.69 24.81
CA PRO A 75 -12.83 -7.69 23.76
C PRO A 75 -14.25 -7.79 24.33
N PRO A 76 -15.15 -6.83 24.03
CA PRO A 76 -16.52 -6.89 24.52
C PRO A 76 -17.29 -8.04 23.89
N ALA A 77 -18.24 -8.60 24.64
CA ALA A 77 -19.12 -9.64 24.12
C ALA A 77 -19.94 -9.13 22.91
N PRO A 78 -20.12 -9.94 21.86
CA PRO A 78 -20.91 -9.56 20.70
C PRO A 78 -22.37 -9.31 21.10
N ASN A 79 -22.93 -8.19 20.67
CA ASN A 79 -24.33 -7.89 20.95
C ASN A 79 -25.28 -8.81 20.16
N ALA A 80 -26.54 -8.87 20.58
CA ALA A 80 -27.55 -9.74 19.97
C ALA A 80 -27.74 -9.48 18.46
N ARG A 81 -27.51 -8.25 17.98
CA ARG A 81 -27.62 -7.91 16.54
C ARG A 81 -26.46 -8.48 15.74
N LEU A 82 -25.23 -8.41 16.26
CA LEU A 82 -24.03 -8.97 15.65
C LEU A 82 -24.11 -10.50 15.61
N ALA A 83 -24.55 -11.14 16.69
CA ALA A 83 -24.77 -12.59 16.71
C ALA A 83 -25.78 -13.04 15.64
N ARG A 84 -26.91 -12.32 15.49
CA ARG A 84 -27.88 -12.60 14.41
C ARG A 84 -27.29 -12.39 13.01
N ALA A 85 -26.43 -11.40 12.83
CA ALA A 85 -25.79 -11.14 11.54
C ALA A 85 -24.78 -12.23 11.15
N ALA A 86 -23.97 -12.68 12.11
CA ALA A 86 -23.03 -13.79 11.91
C ALA A 86 -23.76 -15.08 11.52
N LYS A 87 -24.89 -15.40 12.19
CA LYS A 87 -25.73 -16.56 11.82
C LYS A 87 -26.23 -16.47 10.37
N ARG A 88 -26.83 -15.33 9.97
CA ARG A 88 -27.30 -15.14 8.59
C ARG A 88 -26.19 -15.28 7.56
N HIS A 89 -25.00 -14.77 7.87
CA HIS A 89 -23.85 -14.87 6.98
C HIS A 89 -23.38 -16.33 6.83
N ALA A 90 -23.31 -17.09 7.93
CA ALA A 90 -22.98 -18.51 7.88
C ALA A 90 -23.98 -19.31 7.04
N ASP A 91 -25.28 -19.04 7.19
CA ASP A 91 -26.34 -19.68 6.40
C ASP A 91 -26.25 -19.35 4.89
N LEU A 92 -25.69 -18.19 4.53
CA LEU A 92 -25.51 -17.75 3.13
C LEU A 92 -24.26 -18.31 2.47
N ILE A 93 -23.20 -18.59 3.23
CA ILE A 93 -21.88 -19.01 2.71
C ILE A 93 -21.62 -20.51 2.86
N ALA A 94 -22.36 -21.22 3.71
CA ALA A 94 -22.23 -22.67 3.79
C ALA A 94 -22.53 -23.32 2.42
N PRO A 95 -21.67 -24.21 1.90
CA PRO A 95 -22.04 -25.01 0.75
C PRO A 95 -23.21 -25.90 1.17
N ARG A 96 -24.20 -26.03 0.29
CA ARG A 96 -25.30 -26.99 0.44
C ARG A 96 -24.79 -28.42 0.56
#